data_AF-A0A7W0M8B3-F1
#
_entry.id   AF-A0A7W0M8B3-F1
#
_cell.length_a   1.000
_cell.length_b   1.000
_cell.length_c   1.000
_cell.angle_alpha   90.00
_cell.angle_beta   90.00
_cell.angle_gamma   90.00
#
_symmetry.space_group_name_H-M   'P 1'
#
loop_
_entity.id
_entity.type
_entity.pdbx_description
1 polymer ?
#
loop_
_entity_poly.entity_id
_entity_poly.type
_entity_poly.pdbx_seq_one_letter_code
_entity_poly.pdbx_strand_id
1 'polypeptide(L)'
;MLDTDYSELFRILTNQVAWNIDLPGDRDRFLRDTGHAASVPGDERRSPRLRIRTPCLLIPESPLPAFPRTKEPLAVYTVDLSRDGVGFLAAVPFLSAETIRIVLPVFWLQATIVRGRRGPPLFSRLCRADAKAST
;
A
#
# COMPACT_ATOMS: atom_id res chain seq x y z
N MET A 1 -5.24 -0.40 -21.17
CA MET A 1 -5.34 -1.86 -20.93
C MET A 1 -3.93 -2.33 -20.68
N LEU A 2 -3.64 -2.94 -19.52
CA LEU A 2 -2.29 -3.43 -19.24
C LEU A 2 -2.03 -4.66 -20.08
N ASP A 3 -0.75 -4.90 -20.35
CA ASP A 3 -0.28 -5.98 -21.23
C ASP A 3 -0.83 -7.34 -20.78
N THR A 4 -1.03 -8.26 -21.72
CA THR A 4 -1.65 -9.58 -21.46
C THR A 4 -0.89 -10.38 -20.39
N ASP A 5 0.41 -10.11 -20.24
CA ASP A 5 1.30 -10.81 -19.31
C ASP A 5 1.45 -10.10 -17.95
N TYR A 6 0.73 -9.01 -17.71
CA TYR A 6 0.90 -8.20 -16.50
C TYR A 6 0.71 -9.00 -15.19
N SER A 7 -0.34 -9.82 -15.14
CA SER A 7 -0.66 -10.61 -13.94
C SER A 7 0.41 -11.66 -13.65
N GLU A 8 1.04 -12.21 -14.70
CA GLU A 8 2.12 -13.17 -14.58
C GLU A 8 3.41 -12.49 -14.11
N LEU A 9 3.76 -11.35 -14.71
CA LEU A 9 4.89 -10.53 -14.27
C LEU A 9 4.74 -10.08 -12.82
N PHE A 10 3.53 -9.64 -12.43
CA PHE A 10 3.23 -9.30 -11.05
C PHE A 10 3.47 -10.49 -10.12
N ARG A 11 2.98 -11.69 -10.48
CA ARG A 11 3.19 -12.91 -9.69
C ARG A 11 4.67 -13.26 -9.54
N ILE A 12 5.45 -13.16 -10.62
CA ILE A 12 6.90 -13.43 -10.60
C ILE A 12 7.59 -12.45 -9.64
N LEU A 13 7.37 -11.15 -9.80
CA LEU A 13 7.97 -10.12 -8.95
C LEU A 13 7.58 -10.30 -7.48
N THR A 14 6.32 -10.64 -7.23
CA THR A 14 5.79 -10.86 -5.87
C THR A 14 6.46 -12.03 -5.15
N ASN A 15 6.90 -13.05 -5.91
CA ASN A 15 7.62 -14.20 -5.37
C ASN A 15 9.12 -13.94 -5.16
N GLN A 16 9.68 -12.89 -5.76
CA GLN A 16 11.09 -12.53 -5.65
C GLN A 16 11.39 -11.56 -4.50
N VAL A 17 10.37 -10.94 -3.92
CA VAL A 17 10.52 -9.93 -2.86
C VAL A 17 10.35 -10.57 -1.48
N ALA A 18 11.19 -10.17 -0.53
CA ALA A 18 11.09 -10.61 0.86
C ALA A 18 9.83 -10.02 1.55
N TRP A 19 8.98 -10.90 2.07
CA TRP A 19 7.77 -10.54 2.82
C TRP A 19 8.08 -10.33 4.31
N ASN A 20 8.77 -9.24 4.64
CA ASN A 20 9.15 -8.90 6.01
C ASN A 20 8.00 -8.22 6.81
N ILE A 21 6.75 -8.57 6.50
CA ILE A 21 5.55 -8.02 7.15
C ILE A 21 4.92 -9.09 8.03
N ASP A 22 4.91 -8.84 9.32
CA ASP A 22 4.21 -9.67 10.30
C ASP A 22 2.78 -9.14 10.50
N LEU A 23 1.80 -9.81 9.90
CA LEU A 23 0.39 -9.46 10.05
C LEU A 23 -0.18 -10.07 11.35
N PRO A 24 -0.88 -9.31 12.20
CA PRO A 24 -1.52 -9.84 13.39
C PRO A 24 -2.67 -10.79 13.06
N GLY A 25 -2.61 -11.99 13.63
CA GLY A 25 -3.60 -13.06 13.43
C GLY A 25 -3.29 -13.92 12.21
N ASP A 26 -4.25 -14.76 11.83
CA ASP A 26 -4.17 -15.53 10.59
C ASP A 26 -4.16 -14.57 9.38
N ARG A 27 -3.09 -14.61 8.58
CA ARG A 27 -2.95 -13.84 7.33
C ARG A 27 -4.20 -13.92 6.47
N ASP A 28 -4.81 -15.11 6.40
CA ASP A 28 -5.99 -15.30 5.57
C ASP A 28 -7.19 -14.54 6.15
N ARG A 29 -7.28 -14.42 7.47
CA ARG A 29 -8.32 -13.59 8.11
C ARG A 29 -8.14 -12.11 7.76
N PHE A 30 -6.90 -11.61 7.73
CA PHE A 30 -6.65 -10.24 7.30
C PHE A 30 -7.09 -10.04 5.85
N LEU A 31 -6.71 -10.93 4.94
CA LEU A 31 -7.02 -10.84 3.51
C LEU A 31 -8.52 -11.02 3.20
N ARG A 32 -9.25 -11.82 4.00
CA ARG A 32 -10.70 -12.02 3.86
C ARG A 32 -11.54 -10.80 4.26
N ASP A 33 -11.02 -9.91 5.11
CA ASP A 33 -11.73 -8.71 5.59
C ASP A 33 -11.72 -7.61 4.51
N THR A 34 -12.60 -7.78 3.53
CA THR A 34 -12.88 -6.85 2.44
C THR A 34 -14.30 -6.29 2.53
N GLY A 35 -14.54 -5.11 1.95
CA GLY A 35 -15.86 -4.47 1.97
C GLY A 35 -15.79 -2.96 2.12
N HIS A 36 -16.87 -2.33 2.58
CA HIS A 36 -16.85 -0.89 2.83
C HIS A 36 -16.00 -0.55 4.06
N ALA A 37 -15.08 0.40 3.92
CA ALA A 37 -14.42 0.95 5.08
C ALA A 37 -15.44 1.77 5.87
N ALA A 38 -15.60 1.45 7.16
CA ALA A 38 -16.45 2.22 8.05
C ALA A 38 -16.05 3.71 8.01
N SER A 39 -17.02 4.56 7.68
CA SER A 39 -16.92 6.02 7.81
C SER A 39 -16.89 6.35 9.30
N VAL A 40 -15.87 7.06 9.75
CA VAL A 40 -15.79 7.53 11.14
C VAL A 40 -16.50 8.88 11.21
N PRO A 41 -17.22 9.24 12.30
CA PRO A 41 -17.77 10.59 12.45
C PRO A 41 -16.65 11.63 12.32
N GLY A 42 -16.82 12.62 11.42
CA GLY A 42 -15.77 13.59 11.07
C GLY A 42 -14.86 13.18 9.91
N ASP A 43 -15.18 12.12 9.16
CA ASP A 43 -14.44 11.75 7.95
C ASP A 43 -14.72 12.75 6.80
N GLU A 44 -13.87 13.77 6.65
CA GLU A 44 -13.95 14.81 5.60
C GLU A 44 -13.52 14.32 4.20
N ARG A 45 -13.37 13.00 4.01
CA ARG A 45 -12.92 12.44 2.73
C ARG A 45 -13.98 12.67 1.65
N ARG A 46 -13.53 13.18 0.51
CA ARG A 46 -14.37 13.41 -0.68
C ARG A 46 -14.85 12.12 -1.35
N SER A 47 -14.12 11.01 -1.16
CA SER A 47 -14.38 9.72 -1.83
C SER A 47 -14.41 8.59 -0.81
N PRO A 48 -15.43 7.69 -0.85
CA PRO A 48 -15.47 6.53 0.03
C PRO A 48 -14.29 5.60 -0.27
N ARG A 49 -13.79 4.93 0.76
CA ARG A 49 -12.73 3.92 0.67
C ARG A 49 -13.32 2.52 0.76
N LEU A 50 -12.91 1.66 -0.16
CA LEU A 50 -13.18 0.22 -0.12
C LEU A 50 -12.01 -0.46 0.59
N ARG A 51 -12.29 -1.27 1.60
CA ARG A 51 -11.31 -2.21 2.16
C ARG A 51 -11.03 -3.26 1.11
N ILE A 52 -9.90 -3.10 0.44
CA ILE A 52 -9.32 -4.07 -0.46
C ILE A 52 -7.99 -4.41 0.16
N ARG A 53 -7.86 -5.64 0.67
CA ARG A 53 -6.66 -6.14 1.33
C ARG A 53 -6.01 -7.17 0.44
N THR A 54 -4.99 -6.74 -0.29
CA THR A 54 -4.29 -7.58 -1.26
C THR A 54 -2.79 -7.42 -1.09
N PRO A 55 -2.00 -8.49 -1.33
CA PRO A 55 -0.58 -8.36 -1.58
C PRO A 55 -0.34 -7.36 -2.72
N CYS A 56 0.61 -6.45 -2.54
CA CYS A 56 1.08 -5.60 -3.62
C CYS A 56 2.57 -5.24 -3.44
N LEU A 57 3.15 -4.70 -4.50
CA LEU A 57 4.52 -4.22 -4.49
C LEU A 57 4.52 -2.71 -4.47
N LEU A 58 5.48 -2.14 -3.75
CA LEU A 58 5.74 -0.71 -3.68
C LEU A 58 7.16 -0.45 -4.14
N ILE A 59 7.34 0.41 -5.15
CA ILE A 59 8.64 0.83 -5.65
C ILE A 59 8.83 2.30 -5.31
N PRO A 60 9.84 2.68 -4.48
CA PRO A 60 10.18 4.07 -4.24
C PRO A 60 10.71 4.72 -5.53
N GLU A 61 10.15 5.86 -5.92
CA GLU A 61 10.57 6.57 -7.14
C GLU A 61 11.32 7.87 -6.82
N SER A 62 10.77 8.68 -5.92
CA SER A 62 11.35 9.95 -5.48
C SER A 62 11.31 10.02 -3.94
N PRO A 63 12.29 9.42 -3.25
CA PRO A 63 12.42 9.56 -1.80
C PRO A 63 12.86 10.98 -1.42
N LEU A 64 12.68 11.36 -0.17
CA LEU A 64 13.18 12.64 0.33
C LEU A 64 14.72 12.65 0.35
N PRO A 65 15.39 13.77 -0.01
CA PRO A 65 16.85 13.84 -0.01
C PRO A 65 17.50 13.50 1.34
N ALA A 66 16.82 13.85 2.44
CA ALA A 66 17.27 13.54 3.80
C ALA A 66 17.10 12.06 4.19
N PHE A 67 16.29 11.30 3.45
CA PHE A 67 15.96 9.90 3.71
C PHE A 67 16.02 9.09 2.40
N PRO A 68 17.23 8.86 1.85
CA PRO A 68 17.38 8.11 0.62
C PRO A 68 16.86 6.68 0.78
N ARG A 69 16.23 6.16 -0.28
CA ARG A 69 15.75 4.78 -0.35
C ARG A 69 16.32 4.08 -1.57
N THR A 70 16.46 2.76 -1.48
CA THR A 70 16.70 1.94 -2.66
C THR A 70 15.47 1.99 -3.55
N LYS A 71 15.68 1.85 -4.87
CA LYS A 71 14.59 1.70 -5.85
C LYS A 71 14.09 0.24 -5.93
N GLU A 72 14.44 -0.57 -4.95
CA GLU A 72 14.05 -1.98 -4.91
C GLU A 72 12.57 -2.11 -4.55
N PRO A 73 11.84 -3.05 -5.16
CA PRO A 73 10.46 -3.32 -4.79
C PRO A 73 10.35 -3.82 -3.35
N LEU A 74 9.37 -3.29 -2.63
CA LEU A 74 9.02 -3.67 -1.27
C LEU A 74 7.67 -4.38 -1.27
N ALA A 75 7.57 -5.47 -0.52
CA ALA A 75 6.30 -6.14 -0.28
C ALA A 75 5.47 -5.29 0.69
N VAL A 76 4.23 -4.99 0.31
CA VAL A 76 3.26 -4.28 1.13
C VAL A 76 1.88 -4.94 1.02
N TYR A 77 1.00 -4.65 1.97
CA TYR A 77 -0.41 -5.04 1.87
C TYR A 77 -1.28 -3.79 1.78
N THR A 78 -2.20 -3.75 0.84
CA THR A 78 -3.24 -2.71 0.89
C THR A 78 -4.13 -2.90 2.11
N VAL A 79 -4.64 -1.80 2.64
CA VAL A 79 -5.66 -1.77 3.69
C VAL A 79 -6.98 -1.28 3.12
N ASP A 80 -6.91 -0.26 2.28
CA ASP A 80 -8.05 0.32 1.59
C ASP A 80 -7.62 1.03 0.31
N LEU A 81 -8.56 1.15 -0.61
CA LEU A 81 -8.44 1.81 -1.91
C LEU A 81 -9.62 2.77 -2.10
N SER A 82 -9.37 3.89 -2.75
CA SER A 82 -10.37 4.85 -3.22
C SER A 82 -10.00 5.32 -4.61
N ARG A 83 -10.88 6.11 -5.24
CA ARG A 83 -10.56 6.77 -6.52
C ARG A 83 -9.27 7.58 -6.46
N ASP A 84 -9.03 8.27 -5.34
CA ASP A 84 -7.97 9.27 -5.23
C ASP A 84 -6.74 8.78 -4.47
N GLY A 85 -6.75 7.55 -3.96
CA GLY A 85 -5.63 7.10 -3.13
C GLY A 85 -5.78 5.72 -2.52
N VAL A 86 -4.71 5.31 -1.86
CA VAL A 86 -4.48 3.97 -1.34
C VAL A 86 -3.87 4.04 0.05
N GLY A 87 -4.43 3.26 0.97
CA GLY A 87 -3.83 2.98 2.27
C GLY A 87 -3.13 1.62 2.23
N PHE A 88 -1.91 1.52 2.78
CA PHE A 88 -1.15 0.28 2.82
C PHE A 88 -0.35 0.10 4.12
N LEU A 89 0.04 -1.14 4.41
CA LEU A 89 0.94 -1.55 5.48
C LEU A 89 2.30 -1.91 4.91
N ALA A 90 3.35 -1.39 5.52
CA ALA A 90 4.73 -1.69 5.18
C ALA A 90 5.56 -2.03 6.43
N ALA A 91 6.64 -2.79 6.23
CA ALA A 91 7.60 -3.08 7.29
C ALA A 91 8.49 -1.88 7.65
N VAL A 92 8.53 -0.86 6.79
CA VAL A 92 9.33 0.36 6.97
C VAL A 92 8.45 1.60 6.99
N PRO A 93 8.85 2.66 7.70
CA PRO A 93 8.12 3.92 7.68
C PRO A 93 8.25 4.61 6.32
N PHE A 94 7.20 5.33 5.91
CA PHE A 94 7.18 6.22 4.75
C PHE A 94 6.86 7.64 5.21
N LEU A 95 7.55 8.63 4.63
CA LEU A 95 7.37 10.04 4.96
C LEU A 95 6.49 10.73 3.92
N SER A 96 5.81 11.78 4.35
CA SER A 96 5.00 12.61 3.44
C SER A 96 5.85 13.20 2.31
N ALA A 97 5.22 13.42 1.16
CA ALA A 97 5.81 13.93 -0.08
C ALA A 97 6.77 12.96 -0.82
N GLU A 98 7.04 11.77 -0.30
CA GLU A 98 7.71 10.73 -1.08
C GLU A 98 6.82 10.26 -2.23
N THR A 99 7.37 10.12 -3.44
CA THR A 99 6.66 9.52 -4.58
C THR A 99 6.99 8.04 -4.68
N ILE A 100 5.94 7.23 -4.82
CA ILE A 100 6.00 5.78 -4.90
C ILE A 100 5.18 5.29 -6.09
N ARG A 101 5.52 4.11 -6.60
CA ARG A 101 4.68 3.33 -7.48
C ARG A 101 4.12 2.14 -6.73
N ILE A 102 2.80 1.99 -6.74
CA ILE A 102 2.12 0.83 -6.18
C ILE A 102 1.68 -0.06 -7.35
N VAL A 103 2.12 -1.31 -7.32
CA VAL A 103 1.82 -2.33 -8.32
C VAL A 103 0.85 -3.33 -7.67
N LEU A 104 -0.40 -3.34 -8.13
CA LEU A 104 -1.46 -4.24 -7.69
C LEU A 104 -1.62 -5.38 -8.72
N PRO A 105 -2.36 -6.45 -8.41
CA PRO A 105 -2.52 -7.58 -9.32
C PRO A 105 -3.10 -7.24 -10.71
N VAL A 106 -3.89 -6.16 -10.78
CA VAL A 106 -4.65 -5.77 -11.97
C VAL A 106 -4.25 -4.41 -12.54
N PHE A 107 -3.55 -3.57 -11.77
CA PHE A 107 -3.05 -2.29 -12.24
C PHE A 107 -1.94 -1.73 -11.36
N TRP A 108 -1.22 -0.75 -11.87
CA TRP A 108 -0.31 0.04 -11.06
C TRP A 108 -0.73 1.51 -11.09
N LEU A 109 -0.29 2.24 -10.07
CA LEU A 109 -0.50 3.67 -9.98
C LEU A 109 0.72 4.33 -9.34
N GLN A 110 1.04 5.53 -9.80
CA GLN A 110 1.97 6.40 -9.11
C GLN A 110 1.21 7.20 -8.06
N ALA A 111 1.79 7.34 -6.87
CA ALA A 111 1.18 8.10 -5.79
C ALA A 111 2.21 8.83 -4.95
N THR A 112 1.78 9.91 -4.33
CA THR A 112 2.56 10.66 -3.35
C THR A 112 2.06 10.33 -1.95
N ILE A 113 2.97 9.96 -1.04
CA ILE A 113 2.64 9.74 0.36
C ILE A 113 2.10 11.04 0.95
N VAL A 114 0.87 11.01 1.48
CA VAL A 114 0.26 12.15 2.16
C VAL A 114 0.54 12.08 3.65
N ARG A 115 0.52 10.88 4.22
CA ARG A 115 0.81 10.67 5.64
C ARG A 115 1.32 9.25 5.89
N GLY A 116 2.25 9.14 6.82
CA GLY A 116 2.70 7.89 7.41
C GLY A 116 2.43 7.91 8.91
N ARG A 117 2.01 6.78 9.48
CA ARG A 117 1.88 6.61 10.93
C ARG A 117 2.37 5.23 11.32
N ARG A 118 2.87 5.11 12.56
CA ARG A 118 3.07 3.80 13.16
C ARG A 118 1.73 3.07 13.20
N GLY A 119 1.76 1.78 12.90
CA GLY A 119 0.57 0.96 12.78
C GLY A 119 -0.25 0.96 14.07
N PRO A 120 -1.56 0.63 13.99
CA PRO A 120 -2.39 0.43 15.17
C PRO A 120 -1.73 -0.56 16.15
N PRO A 121 -2.14 -0.63 17.43
CA PRO A 121 -1.54 -1.54 18.42
C PRO A 121 -1.41 -2.99 17.95
N LEU A 122 -2.43 -3.49 17.22
CA LEU A 122 -2.42 -4.81 16.60
C LEU A 122 -1.31 -4.99 15.56
N PHE A 123 -0.92 -3.92 14.86
CA PHE A 123 0.10 -3.89 13.81
C PHE A 123 1.29 -3.01 14.22
N SER A 124 1.65 -2.97 15.51
CA SER A 124 2.59 -1.97 16.09
C SER A 124 4.00 -2.00 15.50
N ARG A 125 4.37 -3.10 14.82
CA ARG A 125 5.63 -3.29 14.08
C ARG A 125 5.54 -2.85 12.61
N LEU A 126 4.35 -2.53 12.11
CA LEU A 126 4.12 -2.09 10.75
C LEU A 126 3.87 -0.59 10.72
N CYS A 127 4.12 0.03 9.57
CA CYS A 127 3.77 1.41 9.30
C CYS A 127 2.58 1.43 8.35
N ARG A 128 1.58 2.26 8.66
CA ARG A 128 0.50 2.56 7.73
C ARG A 128 0.81 3.85 7.02
N ALA A 129 0.76 3.83 5.69
CA ALA A 129 0.84 5.03 4.89
C ALA A 129 -0.40 5.17 4.02
N ASP A 130 -0.79 6.41 3.78
CA ASP A 130 -1.81 6.77 2.81
C ASP A 130 -1.15 7.59 1.70
N ALA A 131 -1.35 7.16 0.45
CA ALA A 131 -0.81 7.81 -0.72
C ALA A 131 -1.96 8.29 -1.61
N LYS A 132 -1.79 9.45 -2.25
CA LYS A 132 -2.73 10.01 -3.21
C LYS A 132 -2.23 9.76 -4.62
N ALA A 133 -3.09 9.25 -5.50
CA ALA A 133 -2.73 9.03 -6.90
C ALA A 133 -2.22 10.34 -7.53
N SER A 134 -1.08 10.27 -8.23
CA SER A 134 -0.56 11.37 -9.02
C SER A 134 -1.40 11.45 -10.30
N THR A 135 -2.06 12.60 -10.51
CA THR A 135 -2.81 12.89 -11.74
C THR A 135 -1.86 13.16 -12.90
#